data_AF-A0A2E2TRU2-F1
#
_entry.id   AF-A0A2E2TRU2-F1
#
_cell.length_a   1.000
_cell.length_b   1.000
_cell.length_c   1.000
_cell.angle_alpha   90.00
_cell.angle_beta   90.00
_cell.angle_gamma   90.00
#
_symmetry.space_group_name_H-M   'P 1'
#
loop_
_entity.id
_entity.type
_entity.pdbx_description
1 polymer ?
#
loop_
_entity_poly.entity_id
_entity_poly.type
_entity_poly.pdbx_seq_one_letter_code
_entity_poly.pdbx_strand_id
1 'polypeptide(L)'
;MKNFIPFLMTVLVFWVGFNPTYGQGKLTAEELLAKSIEFHDPEHQWNQFKSILNFDEQQPEKAVRKTQVHIDNSTGYFKLNRGDEEISGMSLDSCFIIKGSVSCQRAEMMRDYYLYLWGLPMKLKDANTPLQPTINTETIKGIDYFTIQVNYPKDTWTFFLNKEDYSLQAYRFIKPDKSGELIELADLVNVGAMRIPKTRKWFALPENNYIATDILMTSEGY
;
A
#
# COMPACT_ATOMS: atom_id res chain seq x y z
N MET A 1 79.86 28.74 -25.37
CA MET A 1 78.42 28.43 -25.39
C MET A 1 78.25 27.03 -24.80
N LYS A 2 77.73 26.93 -23.57
CA LYS A 2 77.52 25.66 -22.85
C LYS A 2 76.03 25.32 -22.94
N ASN A 3 75.68 24.22 -23.61
CA ASN A 3 74.30 23.74 -23.68
C ASN A 3 74.02 22.84 -22.47
N PHE A 4 73.06 23.26 -21.65
CA PHE A 4 72.53 22.53 -20.51
C PHE A 4 71.31 21.75 -21.00
N ILE A 5 71.32 20.42 -20.87
CA ILE A 5 70.15 19.56 -21.15
C ILE A 5 69.50 19.24 -19.79
N PRO A 6 68.22 19.57 -19.55
CA PRO A 6 67.56 19.14 -18.34
C PRO A 6 67.01 17.72 -18.53
N PHE A 7 67.37 16.83 -17.59
CA PHE A 7 66.85 15.48 -17.48
C PHE A 7 65.48 15.55 -16.78
N LEU A 8 64.39 15.29 -17.51
CA LEU A 8 63.03 15.29 -16.97
C LEU A 8 62.73 13.91 -16.36
N MET A 9 62.88 13.79 -15.04
CA MET A 9 62.58 12.58 -14.28
C MET A 9 61.05 12.45 -14.15
N THR A 10 60.46 11.51 -14.89
CA THR A 10 59.00 11.28 -14.88
C THR A 10 58.68 10.31 -13.73
N VAL A 11 58.04 10.81 -12.68
CA VAL A 11 57.58 10.00 -11.54
C VAL A 11 56.21 9.41 -11.89
N LEU A 12 56.16 8.09 -12.13
CA LEU A 12 54.92 7.33 -12.27
C LEU A 12 54.31 7.09 -10.88
N VAL A 13 53.27 7.85 -10.55
CA VAL A 13 52.43 7.60 -9.37
C VAL A 13 51.38 6.56 -9.74
N PHE A 14 51.54 5.32 -9.26
CA PHE A 14 50.51 4.29 -9.34
C PHE A 14 49.37 4.66 -8.38
N TRP A 15 48.27 5.16 -8.93
CA TRP A 15 47.03 5.36 -8.20
C TRP A 15 46.38 3.99 -7.99
N VAL A 16 46.58 3.41 -6.80
CA VAL A 16 45.85 2.20 -6.38
C VAL A 16 44.41 2.64 -6.14
N GLY A 17 43.56 2.46 -7.13
CA GLY A 17 42.12 2.70 -7.02
C GLY A 17 41.54 1.80 -5.93
N PHE A 18 41.24 2.41 -4.78
CA PHE A 18 40.38 1.81 -3.77
C PHE A 18 38.98 1.78 -4.39
N ASN A 19 38.59 0.65 -4.98
CA ASN A 19 37.19 0.40 -5.31
C ASN A 19 36.53 -0.06 -4.01
N PRO A 20 35.74 0.77 -3.31
CA PRO A 20 34.86 0.24 -2.29
C PRO A 20 33.91 -0.72 -2.99
N THR A 21 34.13 -2.02 -2.83
CA THR A 21 33.10 -3.02 -3.08
C THR A 21 32.04 -2.79 -2.02
N TYR A 22 31.09 -1.90 -2.32
CA TYR A 22 29.82 -1.85 -1.63
C TYR A 22 29.19 -3.23 -1.81
N GLY A 23 29.30 -4.08 -0.79
CA GLY A 23 28.50 -5.28 -0.72
C GLY A 23 27.05 -4.83 -0.78
N GLN A 24 26.37 -5.08 -1.89
CA GLN A 24 24.93 -4.91 -1.98
C GLN A 24 24.32 -5.86 -0.96
N GLY A 25 23.92 -5.33 0.20
CA GLY A 25 23.13 -6.07 1.17
C GLY A 25 21.90 -6.65 0.47
N LYS A 26 21.53 -7.88 0.81
CA LYS A 26 20.30 -8.50 0.30
C LYS A 26 19.12 -7.62 0.74
N LEU A 27 18.37 -7.08 -0.21
CA LEU A 27 17.19 -6.24 0.03
C LEU A 27 16.25 -6.91 1.05
N THR A 28 15.97 -6.21 2.14
CA THR A 28 15.07 -6.65 3.21
C THR A 28 13.62 -6.28 2.93
N ALA A 29 12.68 -6.90 3.65
CA ALA A 29 11.27 -6.55 3.52
C ALA A 29 10.97 -5.11 3.95
N GLU A 30 11.67 -4.60 4.97
CA GLU A 30 11.53 -3.22 5.44
C GLU A 30 12.01 -2.20 4.40
N GLU A 31 13.15 -2.45 3.77
CA GLU A 31 13.67 -1.59 2.71
C GLU A 31 12.77 -1.60 1.47
N LEU A 32 12.24 -2.78 1.10
CA LEU A 32 11.29 -2.90 0.00
C LEU A 32 9.97 -2.17 0.31
N LEU A 33 9.45 -2.32 1.54
CA LEU A 33 8.27 -1.59 1.98
C LEU A 33 8.50 -0.08 1.97
N ALA A 34 9.67 0.39 2.42
CA ALA A 34 10.02 1.80 2.40
C ALA A 34 10.04 2.37 0.97
N LYS A 35 10.59 1.63 -0.01
CA LYS A 35 10.55 2.01 -1.43
C LYS A 35 9.13 2.09 -1.99
N SER A 36 8.26 1.17 -1.59
CA SER A 36 6.85 1.20 -1.98
C SER A 36 6.10 2.39 -1.39
N ILE A 37 6.34 2.69 -0.11
CA ILE A 37 5.75 3.85 0.54
C ILE A 37 6.24 5.13 -0.12
N GLU A 38 7.53 5.24 -0.47
CA GLU A 38 8.04 6.41 -1.21
C GLU A 38 7.36 6.56 -2.58
N PHE A 39 7.04 5.46 -3.25
CA PHE A 39 6.23 5.52 -4.46
C PHE A 39 4.81 6.03 -4.14
N HIS A 40 4.12 5.46 -3.17
CA HIS A 40 2.71 5.79 -2.95
C HIS A 40 2.46 7.12 -2.20
N ASP A 41 3.38 7.54 -1.34
CA ASP A 41 3.28 8.70 -0.46
C ASP A 41 4.65 9.39 -0.27
N PRO A 42 5.19 10.03 -1.34
CA PRO A 42 6.52 10.66 -1.32
C PRO A 42 6.62 11.86 -0.38
N GLU A 43 5.48 12.46 -0.02
CA GLU A 43 5.41 13.59 0.91
C GLU A 43 5.02 13.17 2.33
N HIS A 44 4.90 11.86 2.60
CA HIS A 44 4.56 11.27 3.90
C HIS A 44 3.28 11.86 4.53
N GLN A 45 2.27 12.08 3.70
CA GLN A 45 1.01 12.73 4.05
C GLN A 45 -0.01 11.79 4.67
N TRP A 46 0.18 10.46 4.68
CA TRP A 46 -0.83 9.53 5.18
C TRP A 46 -1.36 9.87 6.59
N ASN A 47 -0.48 10.25 7.52
CA ASN A 47 -0.89 10.61 8.89
C ASN A 47 -1.66 11.94 8.99
N GLN A 48 -1.54 12.81 7.97
CA GLN A 48 -2.27 14.06 7.84
C GLN A 48 -3.38 13.97 6.78
N PHE A 49 -3.64 12.77 6.27
CA PHE A 49 -4.54 12.56 5.15
C PHE A 49 -5.95 12.99 5.52
N LYS A 50 -6.53 13.82 4.66
CA LYS A 50 -7.85 14.40 4.85
C LYS A 50 -8.59 14.49 3.52
N SER A 51 -9.61 13.66 3.35
CA SER A 51 -10.38 13.63 2.11
C SER A 51 -11.74 12.95 2.27
N ILE A 52 -12.68 13.37 1.42
CA ILE A 52 -13.90 12.65 1.13
C ILE A 52 -13.66 11.80 -0.11
N LEU A 53 -13.80 10.48 0.03
CA LEU A 53 -13.66 9.50 -1.03
C LEU A 53 -15.03 8.94 -1.40
N ASN A 54 -15.37 8.97 -2.69
CA ASN A 54 -16.61 8.38 -3.20
C ASN A 54 -16.30 7.11 -3.99
N PHE A 55 -16.97 6.01 -3.67
CA PHE A 55 -16.75 4.69 -4.25
C PHE A 55 -18.02 4.15 -4.92
N ASP A 56 -17.80 3.46 -6.04
CA ASP A 56 -18.76 2.53 -6.61
C ASP A 56 -18.29 1.10 -6.30
N GLU A 57 -19.15 0.33 -5.63
CA GLU A 57 -18.90 -1.07 -5.30
C GLU A 57 -19.80 -1.96 -6.18
N GLN A 58 -19.16 -2.74 -7.04
CA GLN A 58 -19.81 -3.55 -8.06
C GLN A 58 -19.73 -5.03 -7.69
N GLN A 59 -20.86 -5.74 -7.71
CA GLN A 59 -20.93 -7.18 -7.51
C GLN A 59 -21.76 -7.80 -8.64
N PRO A 60 -21.50 -9.07 -9.02
CA PRO A 60 -22.34 -9.77 -9.99
C PRO A 60 -23.82 -9.70 -9.61
N GLU A 61 -24.66 -9.38 -10.60
CA GLU A 61 -26.13 -9.41 -10.49
C GLU A 61 -26.75 -8.49 -9.42
N LYS A 62 -25.97 -7.54 -8.87
CA LYS A 62 -26.45 -6.54 -7.90
C LYS A 62 -26.37 -5.13 -8.46
N ALA A 63 -27.26 -4.27 -7.98
CA ALA A 63 -27.14 -2.84 -8.22
C ALA A 63 -25.82 -2.32 -7.64
N VAL A 64 -25.20 -1.35 -8.32
CA VAL A 64 -23.99 -0.68 -7.84
C VAL A 64 -24.31 0.02 -6.52
N ARG A 65 -23.53 -0.28 -5.48
CA ARG A 65 -23.63 0.40 -4.20
C ARG A 65 -22.69 1.60 -4.20
N LYS A 66 -23.25 2.77 -3.89
CA LYS A 66 -22.49 4.00 -3.69
C LYS A 66 -22.10 4.13 -2.23
N THR A 67 -20.83 4.38 -1.99
CA THR A 67 -20.29 4.58 -0.65
C THR A 67 -19.45 5.84 -0.60
N GLN A 68 -19.62 6.64 0.43
CA GLN A 68 -18.81 7.82 0.69
C GLN A 68 -18.10 7.65 2.03
N VAL A 69 -16.80 7.92 2.05
CA VAL A 69 -15.97 7.83 3.24
C VAL A 69 -15.28 9.15 3.48
N HIS A 70 -15.45 9.70 4.68
CA HIS A 70 -14.75 10.91 5.13
C HIS A 70 -13.63 10.46 6.04
N ILE A 71 -12.40 10.85 5.73
CA ILE A 71 -11.22 10.51 6.51
C ILE A 71 -10.54 11.82 6.89
N ASP A 72 -10.20 11.94 8.17
CA ASP A 72 -9.24 12.90 8.69
C ASP A 72 -8.33 12.17 9.69
N ASN A 73 -7.18 11.74 9.19
CA ASN A 73 -6.19 11.01 9.99
C ASN A 73 -5.52 11.91 11.04
N SER A 74 -5.54 13.24 10.85
CA SER A 74 -4.95 14.19 11.81
C SER A 74 -5.74 14.26 13.12
N THR A 75 -7.06 14.05 13.05
CA THR A 75 -7.97 14.05 14.21
C THR A 75 -8.51 12.67 14.54
N GLY A 76 -8.20 11.64 13.75
CA GLY A 76 -8.80 10.31 13.84
C GLY A 76 -10.31 10.29 13.55
N TYR A 77 -10.80 11.23 12.71
CA TYR A 77 -12.20 11.25 12.30
C TYR A 77 -12.42 10.35 11.08
N PHE A 78 -13.45 9.53 11.17
CA PHE A 78 -13.91 8.65 10.11
C PHE A 78 -15.42 8.67 10.06
N LYS A 79 -16.00 8.83 8.86
CA LYS A 79 -17.43 8.65 8.64
C LYS A 79 -17.66 7.85 7.37
N LEU A 80 -18.51 6.84 7.48
CA LEU A 80 -19.03 6.05 6.38
C LEU A 80 -20.48 6.45 6.11
N ASN A 81 -20.79 6.74 4.85
CA ASN A 81 -22.15 6.81 4.33
C ASN A 81 -22.29 5.75 3.24
N ARG A 82 -23.15 4.77 3.47
CA ARG A 82 -23.36 3.64 2.57
C ARG A 82 -24.78 3.71 2.01
N GLY A 83 -24.90 4.18 0.77
CA GLY A 83 -26.17 4.30 0.04
C GLY A 83 -27.21 5.21 0.69
N ASP A 84 -26.81 6.15 1.55
CA ASP A 84 -27.69 6.95 2.41
C ASP A 84 -28.60 6.13 3.36
N GLU A 85 -28.38 4.82 3.48
CA GLU A 85 -29.15 3.92 4.34
C GLU A 85 -28.48 3.77 5.71
N GLU A 86 -27.16 3.65 5.71
CA GLU A 86 -26.32 3.47 6.89
C GLU A 86 -25.29 4.60 6.94
N ILE A 87 -25.37 5.44 7.97
CA ILE A 87 -24.42 6.52 8.20
C ILE A 87 -23.90 6.42 9.63
N SER A 88 -22.62 6.11 9.77
CA SER A 88 -21.96 5.92 11.05
C SER A 88 -20.48 6.29 10.96
N GLY A 89 -19.82 6.43 12.09
CA GLY A 89 -18.42 6.77 12.11
C GLY A 89 -17.78 6.70 13.49
N MET A 90 -16.52 7.09 13.50
CA MET A 90 -15.66 7.14 14.67
C MET A 90 -14.98 8.50 14.72
N SER A 91 -14.81 9.04 15.91
CA SER A 91 -13.93 10.17 16.20
C SER A 91 -12.98 9.71 17.29
N LEU A 92 -11.74 9.40 16.91
CA LEU A 92 -10.80 8.62 17.73
C LEU A 92 -11.49 7.30 18.16
N ASP A 93 -11.73 7.13 19.46
CA ASP A 93 -12.34 5.95 20.06
C ASP A 93 -13.85 6.11 20.29
N SER A 94 -14.43 7.27 19.95
CA SER A 94 -15.85 7.55 20.15
C SER A 94 -16.66 7.27 18.88
N CYS A 95 -17.60 6.34 18.98
CA CYS A 95 -18.54 6.00 17.91
C CYS A 95 -19.72 6.97 17.84
N PHE A 96 -20.21 7.23 16.63
CA PHE A 96 -21.50 7.90 16.40
C PHE A 96 -22.29 7.22 15.28
N ILE A 97 -23.61 7.17 15.44
CA ILE A 97 -24.55 6.65 14.44
C ILE A 97 -25.51 7.78 14.06
N ILE A 98 -25.54 8.14 12.79
CA ILE A 98 -26.43 9.19 12.25
C ILE A 98 -27.70 8.55 11.68
N LYS A 99 -27.56 7.41 10.99
CA LYS A 99 -28.67 6.72 10.34
C LYS A 99 -28.44 5.21 10.26
N GLY A 100 -29.52 4.45 10.37
CA GLY A 100 -29.52 2.99 10.31
C GLY A 100 -29.28 2.33 11.67
N SER A 101 -29.22 1.00 11.69
CA SER A 101 -29.06 0.18 12.90
C SER A 101 -27.67 -0.46 12.96
N VAL A 102 -26.63 0.36 12.76
CA VAL A 102 -25.23 -0.07 12.80
C VAL A 102 -24.73 -0.06 14.25
N SER A 103 -24.08 -1.14 14.71
CA SER A 103 -23.45 -1.16 16.03
C SER A 103 -22.13 -0.39 16.04
N CYS A 104 -21.70 0.09 17.20
CA CYS A 104 -20.41 0.78 17.30
C CYS A 104 -19.22 -0.11 16.95
N GLN A 105 -19.28 -1.39 17.31
CA GLN A 105 -18.28 -2.37 16.88
C GLN A 105 -18.20 -2.50 15.36
N ARG A 106 -19.35 -2.42 14.68
CA ARG A 106 -19.41 -2.45 13.21
C ARG A 106 -18.86 -1.15 12.61
N ALA A 107 -19.13 0.01 13.20
CA ALA A 107 -18.57 1.29 12.78
C ALA A 107 -17.03 1.31 12.92
N GLU A 108 -16.51 0.82 14.04
CA GLU A 108 -15.07 0.66 14.28
C GLU A 108 -14.42 -0.28 13.26
N MET A 109 -15.00 -1.47 13.06
CA MET A 109 -14.54 -2.42 12.04
C MET A 109 -14.48 -1.78 10.64
N MET A 110 -15.46 -0.94 10.30
CA MET A 110 -15.48 -0.26 9.01
C MET A 110 -14.43 0.83 8.90
N ARG A 111 -14.20 1.62 9.96
CA ARG A 111 -13.04 2.54 10.03
C ARG A 111 -11.76 1.77 9.72
N ASP A 112 -11.50 0.70 10.48
CA ASP A 112 -10.25 -0.04 10.37
C ASP A 112 -10.08 -0.69 8.99
N TYR A 113 -11.16 -1.26 8.44
CA TYR A 113 -11.18 -1.84 7.10
C TYR A 113 -10.82 -0.82 6.02
N TYR A 114 -11.52 0.33 5.99
CA TYR A 114 -11.28 1.34 4.95
C TYR A 114 -9.91 2.00 5.11
N LEU A 115 -9.52 2.37 6.34
CA LEU A 115 -8.20 2.96 6.59
C LEU A 115 -7.07 2.00 6.27
N TYR A 116 -7.24 0.70 6.55
CA TYR A 116 -6.25 -0.31 6.19
C TYR A 116 -6.10 -0.37 4.67
N LEU A 117 -7.16 -0.72 3.93
CA LEU A 117 -7.07 -0.97 2.49
C LEU A 117 -6.70 0.25 1.65
N TRP A 118 -7.17 1.44 2.03
CA TRP A 118 -6.91 2.68 1.30
C TRP A 118 -5.69 3.44 1.82
N GLY A 119 -5.10 2.98 2.93
CA GLY A 119 -3.79 3.44 3.41
C GLY A 119 -2.64 2.50 3.07
N LEU A 120 -2.86 1.41 2.34
CA LEU A 120 -1.77 0.57 1.85
C LEU A 120 -0.92 1.33 0.81
N PRO A 121 0.41 1.18 0.82
CA PRO A 121 1.22 0.34 1.72
C PRO A 121 1.61 1.00 3.06
N MET A 122 1.31 2.28 3.29
CA MET A 122 1.72 3.04 4.49
C MET A 122 1.29 2.36 5.80
N LYS A 123 0.10 1.76 5.82
CA LYS A 123 -0.43 1.02 6.99
C LYS A 123 0.42 -0.18 7.42
N LEU A 124 1.31 -0.68 6.57
CA LEU A 124 2.21 -1.78 6.94
C LEU A 124 3.38 -1.33 7.84
N LYS A 125 3.55 -0.01 8.06
CA LYS A 125 4.47 0.55 9.06
C LYS A 125 3.85 0.71 10.46
N ASP A 126 2.58 0.41 10.63
CA ASP A 126 1.96 0.44 11.96
C ASP A 126 2.69 -0.50 12.93
N ALA A 127 2.91 -0.06 14.18
CA ALA A 127 3.73 -0.76 15.17
C ALA A 127 3.32 -2.22 15.44
N ASN A 128 2.04 -2.55 15.25
CA ASN A 128 1.49 -3.89 15.48
C ASN A 128 1.43 -4.75 14.22
N THR A 129 2.09 -4.36 13.13
CA THR A 129 2.16 -5.13 11.88
C THR A 129 3.27 -6.18 11.99
N PRO A 130 2.95 -7.50 12.02
CA PRO A 130 3.94 -8.57 12.11
C PRO A 130 4.60 -8.84 10.74
N LEU A 131 5.33 -7.85 10.22
CA LEU A 131 6.08 -7.91 8.97
C LEU A 131 7.18 -8.98 9.07
N GLN A 132 7.22 -9.87 8.10
CA GLN A 132 8.27 -10.87 7.97
C GLN A 132 9.52 -10.21 7.37
N PRO A 133 10.74 -10.52 7.87
CA PRO A 133 11.95 -9.78 7.53
C PRO A 133 12.44 -10.01 6.08
N THR A 134 11.98 -11.07 5.43
CA THR A 134 12.48 -11.54 4.14
C THR A 134 11.56 -11.17 2.98
N ILE A 135 12.16 -10.81 1.85
CA ILE A 135 11.47 -10.73 0.55
C ILE A 135 11.43 -12.10 -0.13
N ASN A 136 10.38 -12.36 -0.91
CA ASN A 136 10.33 -13.47 -1.85
C ASN A 136 10.03 -12.95 -3.27
N THR A 137 9.92 -13.88 -4.23
CA THR A 137 9.39 -13.61 -5.56
C THR A 137 8.26 -14.56 -5.84
N GLU A 138 7.16 -14.03 -6.37
CA GLU A 138 6.02 -14.83 -6.83
C GLU A 138 5.51 -14.28 -8.16
N THR A 139 4.97 -15.18 -8.98
CA THR A 139 4.39 -14.86 -10.29
C THR A 139 2.87 -14.89 -10.20
N ILE A 140 2.20 -13.81 -10.61
CA ILE A 140 0.74 -13.80 -10.82
C ILE A 140 0.48 -13.46 -12.28
N LYS A 141 -0.31 -14.29 -12.96
CA LYS A 141 -0.72 -14.09 -14.36
C LYS A 141 0.46 -13.81 -15.31
N GLY A 142 1.60 -14.48 -15.08
CA GLY A 142 2.81 -14.37 -15.91
C GLY A 142 3.70 -13.16 -15.60
N ILE A 143 3.40 -12.38 -14.56
CA ILE A 143 4.21 -11.24 -14.12
C ILE A 143 4.87 -11.58 -12.79
N ASP A 144 6.19 -11.36 -12.71
CA ASP A 144 6.97 -11.57 -11.51
C ASP A 144 6.99 -10.34 -10.61
N TYR A 145 6.70 -10.55 -9.32
CA TYR A 145 6.71 -9.49 -8.31
C TYR A 145 7.73 -9.80 -7.21
N PHE A 146 8.22 -8.75 -6.55
CA PHE A 146 8.72 -8.94 -5.19
C PHE A 146 7.55 -9.13 -4.25
N THR A 147 7.71 -9.95 -3.22
CA THR A 147 6.68 -10.09 -2.19
C THR A 147 7.22 -9.87 -0.79
N ILE A 148 6.41 -9.20 0.03
CA ILE A 148 6.57 -9.12 1.49
C ILE A 148 5.36 -9.77 2.15
N GLN A 149 5.56 -10.35 3.33
CA GLN A 149 4.50 -11.03 4.06
C GLN A 149 4.26 -10.41 5.43
N VAL A 150 3.01 -10.38 5.84
CA VAL A 150 2.57 -10.02 7.19
C VAL A 150 1.75 -11.18 7.74
N ASN A 151 2.13 -11.69 8.91
CA ASN A 151 1.51 -12.88 9.51
C ASN A 151 0.68 -12.52 10.73
N TYR A 152 -0.61 -12.23 10.53
CA TYR A 152 -1.54 -12.03 11.64
C TYR A 152 -1.99 -13.40 12.19
N PRO A 153 -2.56 -13.45 13.42
CA PRO A 153 -3.04 -14.71 13.99
C PRO A 153 -4.13 -15.42 13.17
N LYS A 154 -4.93 -14.67 12.39
CA LYS A 154 -6.07 -15.21 11.63
C LYS A 154 -5.77 -15.48 10.16
N ASP A 155 -4.78 -14.80 9.59
CA ASP A 155 -4.45 -14.86 8.18
C ASP A 155 -3.02 -14.40 7.89
N THR A 156 -2.46 -14.94 6.81
CA THR A 156 -1.18 -14.52 6.24
C THR A 156 -1.45 -13.67 5.02
N TRP A 157 -1.00 -12.42 5.07
CA TRP A 157 -1.07 -11.47 3.98
C TRP A 157 0.24 -11.47 3.19
N THR A 158 0.13 -11.46 1.86
CA THR A 158 1.24 -11.32 0.91
C THR A 158 0.96 -10.09 0.04
N PHE A 159 1.91 -9.17 -0.04
CA PHE A 159 1.82 -7.96 -0.85
C PHE A 159 2.75 -8.10 -2.05
N PHE A 160 2.26 -7.78 -3.25
CA PHE A 160 2.97 -7.96 -4.51
C PHE A 160 3.42 -6.59 -5.01
N LEU A 161 4.73 -6.40 -5.06
CA LEU A 161 5.37 -5.15 -5.43
C LEU A 161 6.05 -5.30 -6.78
N ASN A 162 5.82 -4.33 -7.66
CA ASN A 162 6.47 -4.25 -8.95
C ASN A 162 8.00 -4.21 -8.78
N LYS A 163 8.74 -4.97 -9.59
CA LYS A 163 10.21 -5.07 -9.46
C LYS A 163 10.97 -3.83 -9.97
N GLU A 164 10.34 -3.02 -10.81
CA GLU A 164 10.93 -1.83 -11.45
C GLU A 164 10.72 -0.58 -10.61
N ASP A 165 9.48 -0.31 -10.19
CA ASP A 165 9.10 0.93 -9.49
C ASP A 165 8.63 0.74 -8.05
N TYR A 166 8.56 -0.50 -7.56
CA TYR A 166 8.14 -0.87 -6.21
C TYR A 166 6.70 -0.51 -5.85
N SER A 167 5.88 -0.14 -6.83
CA SER A 167 4.45 0.09 -6.62
C SER A 167 3.74 -1.19 -6.19
N LEU A 168 2.75 -1.05 -5.31
CA LEU A 168 1.89 -2.16 -4.86
C LEU A 168 0.86 -2.49 -5.94
N GLN A 169 0.89 -3.72 -6.43
CA GLN A 169 0.13 -4.19 -7.59
C GLN A 169 -1.00 -5.14 -7.21
N ALA A 170 -0.82 -5.90 -6.13
CA ALA A 170 -1.84 -6.78 -5.59
C ALA A 170 -1.54 -7.08 -4.12
N TYR A 171 -2.52 -7.63 -3.43
CA TYR A 171 -2.29 -8.33 -2.17
C TYR A 171 -3.22 -9.52 -2.05
N ARG A 172 -2.82 -10.49 -1.25
CA ARG A 172 -3.55 -11.73 -1.03
C ARG A 172 -3.52 -12.05 0.45
N PHE A 173 -4.64 -12.45 1.03
CA PHE A 173 -4.64 -13.06 2.36
C PHE A 173 -5.12 -14.50 2.28
N ILE A 174 -4.48 -15.39 3.05
CA ILE A 174 -4.82 -16.81 3.14
C ILE A 174 -5.06 -17.16 4.61
N LYS A 175 -6.17 -17.82 4.88
CA LYS A 175 -6.55 -18.35 6.20
C LYS A 175 -5.95 -19.75 6.43
N PRO A 176 -5.95 -20.26 7.67
CA PRO A 176 -5.44 -21.60 7.98
C PRO A 176 -6.11 -22.73 7.17
N ASP A 177 -7.39 -22.58 6.83
CA ASP A 177 -8.17 -23.51 6.02
C ASP A 177 -7.90 -23.41 4.50
N LYS A 178 -6.92 -22.59 4.10
CA LYS A 178 -6.51 -22.32 2.70
C LYS A 178 -7.51 -21.51 1.88
N SER A 179 -8.63 -21.09 2.45
CA SER A 179 -9.48 -20.07 1.84
C SER A 179 -8.82 -18.70 1.95
N GLY A 180 -9.22 -17.77 1.09
CA GLY A 180 -8.66 -16.44 1.08
C GLY A 180 -9.16 -15.60 -0.08
N GLU A 181 -8.54 -14.45 -0.27
CA GLU A 181 -8.85 -13.59 -1.40
C GLU A 181 -7.58 -13.02 -2.01
N LEU A 182 -7.58 -12.88 -3.33
CA LEU A 182 -6.62 -12.10 -4.10
C LEU A 182 -7.29 -10.79 -4.49
N ILE A 183 -6.64 -9.68 -4.19
CA ILE A 183 -7.08 -8.34 -4.56
C ILE A 183 -6.07 -7.77 -5.55
N GLU A 184 -6.53 -7.54 -6.78
CA GLU A 184 -5.74 -6.94 -7.85
C GLU A 184 -6.00 -5.44 -7.92
N LEU A 185 -4.92 -4.66 -8.03
CA LEU A 185 -4.95 -3.21 -8.03
C LEU A 185 -4.70 -2.69 -9.43
N ALA A 186 -5.45 -1.65 -9.80
CA ALA A 186 -5.31 -1.02 -11.10
C ALA A 186 -5.60 0.49 -11.02
N ASP A 187 -5.24 1.18 -12.10
CA ASP A 187 -5.58 2.57 -12.36
C ASP A 187 -5.11 3.51 -11.23
N LEU A 188 -3.81 3.77 -11.14
CA LEU A 188 -3.30 4.72 -10.15
C LEU A 188 -3.88 6.12 -10.37
N VAL A 189 -4.31 6.75 -9.29
CA VAL A 189 -4.81 8.13 -9.25
C VAL A 189 -4.13 8.91 -8.14
N ASN A 190 -4.02 10.22 -8.34
CA ASN A 190 -3.53 11.12 -7.31
C ASN A 190 -4.67 11.53 -6.39
N VAL A 191 -4.49 11.39 -5.09
CA VAL A 191 -5.33 12.00 -4.05
C VAL A 191 -4.43 12.87 -3.19
N GLY A 192 -4.47 14.17 -3.44
CA GLY A 192 -3.40 15.08 -2.98
C GLY A 192 -2.07 14.71 -3.63
N ALA A 193 -1.01 14.59 -2.83
CA ALA A 193 0.31 14.14 -3.27
C ALA A 193 0.47 12.61 -3.32
N MET A 194 -0.50 11.85 -2.78
CA MET A 194 -0.42 10.39 -2.74
C MET A 194 -0.92 9.78 -4.04
N ARG A 195 -0.28 8.68 -4.46
CA ARG A 195 -0.68 7.83 -5.57
C ARG A 195 -1.34 6.58 -5.01
N ILE A 196 -2.64 6.41 -5.22
CA ILE A 196 -3.37 5.23 -4.72
C ILE A 196 -4.09 4.52 -5.86
N PRO A 197 -4.27 3.19 -5.77
CA PRO A 197 -5.03 2.46 -6.79
C PRO A 197 -6.49 2.87 -6.75
N LYS A 198 -7.03 3.28 -7.90
CA LYS A 198 -8.44 3.61 -8.08
C LYS A 198 -9.31 2.37 -8.00
N THR A 199 -8.83 1.25 -8.53
CA THR A 199 -9.64 0.03 -8.69
C THR A 199 -9.04 -1.14 -7.90
N ARG A 200 -9.90 -1.84 -7.16
CA ARG A 200 -9.61 -3.10 -6.46
C ARG A 200 -10.55 -4.18 -6.96
N LYS A 201 -10.02 -5.24 -7.59
CA LYS A 201 -10.80 -6.42 -8.01
C LYS A 201 -10.55 -7.56 -7.05
N TRP A 202 -11.62 -8.13 -6.53
CA TRP A 202 -11.59 -9.17 -5.51
C TRP A 202 -11.88 -10.53 -6.12
N PHE A 203 -11.05 -11.51 -5.81
CA PHE A 203 -11.18 -12.89 -6.25
C PHE A 203 -11.11 -13.83 -5.05
N ALA A 204 -12.10 -14.72 -4.90
CA ALA A 204 -12.10 -15.76 -3.89
C ALA A 204 -11.09 -16.84 -4.27
N LEU A 205 -10.27 -17.26 -3.31
CA LEU A 205 -9.31 -18.35 -3.45
C LEU A 205 -9.81 -19.62 -2.73
N PRO A 206 -9.44 -20.81 -3.24
CA PRO A 206 -8.44 -21.06 -4.28
C PRO A 206 -8.92 -20.99 -5.73
N GLU A 207 -10.22 -20.96 -6.00
CA GLU A 207 -10.78 -21.08 -7.36
C GLU A 207 -10.59 -19.83 -8.23
N ASN A 208 -10.15 -18.72 -7.64
CA ASN A 208 -10.00 -17.42 -8.29
C ASN A 208 -11.32 -16.89 -8.88
N ASN A 209 -12.43 -17.11 -8.16
CA ASN A 209 -13.76 -16.66 -8.57
C ASN A 209 -13.93 -15.16 -8.29
N TYR A 210 -14.38 -14.40 -9.27
CA TYR A 210 -14.64 -12.97 -9.10
C TYR A 210 -15.75 -12.71 -8.05
N ILE A 211 -15.48 -11.81 -7.10
CA ILE A 211 -16.39 -11.42 -6.02
C ILE A 211 -16.98 -10.04 -6.30
N ALA A 212 -16.11 -9.04 -6.45
CA ALA A 212 -16.48 -7.64 -6.50
C ALA A 212 -15.39 -6.77 -7.12
N THR A 213 -15.76 -5.56 -7.52
CA THR A 213 -14.84 -4.49 -7.85
C THR A 213 -15.21 -3.23 -7.09
N ASP A 214 -14.26 -2.67 -6.34
CA ASP A 214 -14.39 -1.35 -5.74
C ASP A 214 -13.67 -0.32 -6.61
N ILE A 215 -14.32 0.79 -6.90
CA ILE A 215 -13.80 1.84 -7.77
C ILE A 215 -13.90 3.18 -7.05
N LEU A 216 -12.76 3.84 -6.83
CA LEU A 216 -12.71 5.24 -6.42
C LEU A 216 -13.17 6.13 -7.57
N MET A 217 -14.30 6.78 -7.40
CA MET A 217 -14.91 7.64 -8.41
C MET A 217 -14.37 9.06 -8.33
N THR A 218 -14.38 9.65 -7.13
CA THR A 218 -13.82 10.97 -6.88
C THR A 218 -13.21 11.06 -5.49
N SER A 219 -12.29 12.01 -5.33
CA SER A 219 -11.73 12.40 -4.05
C SER A 219 -11.73 13.92 -3.92
N GLU A 220 -12.15 14.42 -2.75
CA GLU A 220 -12.20 15.86 -2.46
C GLU A 220 -11.42 16.12 -1.17
N GLY A 221 -10.36 16.92 -1.23
CA GLY A 221 -9.62 17.36 -0.04
C GLY A 221 -10.34 18.53 0.64
N TYR A 222 -10.21 18.65 1.96
CA TYR A 222 -10.85 19.70 2.76
C TYR A 222 -10.08 20.05 4.03
#